data_AF-A0A1G5HVB2-F1
#
_entry.id   AF-A0A1G5HVB2-F1
#
_cell.length_a   1.000
_cell.length_b   1.000
_cell.length_c   1.000
_cell.angle_alpha   90.00
_cell.angle_beta   90.00
_cell.angle_gamma   90.00
#
_symmetry.space_group_name_H-M   'P 1'
#
loop_
_entity.id
_entity.type
_entity.pdbx_description
1 polymer ?
#
loop_
_entity_poly.entity_id
_entity_poly.type
_entity_poly.pdbx_seq_one_letter_code
_entity_poly.pdbx_strand_id
1 'polypeptide(L)'
;MHLLCGMFCVVSVIFIQWIYLLVMGLLVGLLCVAIFMPFYARIKRSISCALINNGVARRSEYQDINKPSYGRPIILKQGLIFLSKNKIKMVFWPLCVVCVVNVIIYNSQRNEWIRKDAHHTIAREYFVAGQVVNAFRSMTVRFVHPENKLLYPYNLLQEIIFNRGVRYLPANDGEAGVWVDLWFVGTYSRSFYLTRDESGTGKTPHDMIRLIDLSWYSINKCMTNSFESKKMEEVHFMRNIPRMLFYYSLYKNYSIGIIFGSRESALSDEVLNYRINKIAKWTGQIRIAWNNSEYMKVNIDQHPKLEATLSIVELLQLRDIIYKQIRDGVFDCSDTSVLKYKEIMEDLILNPKSSLRKVKNRTQRKRLFVLAMKPYAADFLNDYVLKKHCGYPIHRSILDINRLSLKELQYNFKAEIEKLN
;
A
#
# COMPACT_ATOMS: atom_id res chain seq x y z
N MET A 1 -9.75 40.15 13.83
CA MET A 1 -8.68 40.32 12.82
C MET A 1 -7.31 39.79 13.24
N HIS A 2 -6.85 39.96 14.49
CA HIS A 2 -5.50 39.50 14.90
C HIS A 2 -5.27 37.98 14.94
N LEU A 3 -6.30 37.14 15.10
CA LEU A 3 -6.15 35.67 15.06
C LEU A 3 -5.89 35.10 13.65
N LEU A 4 -6.38 35.76 12.60
CA LEU A 4 -6.20 35.33 11.22
C LEU A 4 -4.79 35.62 10.69
N CYS A 5 -4.15 36.69 11.19
CA CYS A 5 -2.77 37.03 10.85
C CYS A 5 -1.75 36.04 11.47
N GLY A 6 -2.01 35.58 12.69
CA GLY A 6 -1.17 34.57 13.37
C GLY A 6 -1.20 33.19 12.70
N MET A 7 -2.37 32.75 12.22
CA MET A 7 -2.48 31.48 11.48
C MET A 7 -1.80 31.52 10.11
N PHE A 8 -1.84 32.66 9.40
CA PHE A 8 -1.15 32.82 8.11
C PHE A 8 0.39 32.76 8.25
N CYS A 9 0.96 33.29 9.33
CA CYS A 9 2.40 33.18 9.61
C CYS A 9 2.84 31.75 9.96
N VAL A 10 2.03 30.99 10.71
CA VAL A 10 2.37 29.60 11.06
C VAL A 10 2.25 28.68 9.84
N VAL A 11 1.22 28.86 9.01
CA VAL A 11 1.04 28.07 7.78
C VAL A 11 2.13 28.37 6.76
N SER A 12 2.56 29.63 6.60
CA SER A 12 3.63 29.98 5.66
C SER A 12 5.00 29.46 6.09
N VAL A 13 5.33 29.47 7.38
CA VAL A 13 6.59 28.90 7.90
C VAL A 13 6.61 27.38 7.73
N ILE A 14 5.50 26.70 8.04
CA ILE A 14 5.37 25.26 7.81
C ILE A 14 5.49 24.95 6.31
N PHE A 15 4.83 25.72 5.44
CA PHE A 15 4.88 25.52 3.99
C PHE A 15 6.27 25.74 3.39
N ILE A 16 7.01 26.76 3.86
CA ILE A 16 8.41 27.02 3.45
C ILE A 16 9.32 25.89 3.93
N GLN A 17 9.12 25.37 5.15
CA GLN A 17 9.90 24.26 5.68
C GLN A 17 9.60 22.94 4.94
N TRP A 18 8.35 22.74 4.51
CA TRP A 18 7.93 21.64 3.63
C TRP A 18 8.57 21.71 2.24
N ILE A 19 8.56 22.89 1.62
CA ILE A 19 9.23 23.12 0.32
C ILE A 19 10.73 22.90 0.46
N TYR A 20 11.35 23.35 1.56
CA TYR A 20 12.77 23.17 1.80
C TYR A 20 13.14 21.68 1.98
N LEU A 21 12.36 20.92 2.74
CA LEU A 21 12.57 19.47 2.90
C LEU A 21 12.33 18.70 1.60
N LEU A 22 11.38 19.13 0.77
CA LEU A 22 11.07 18.51 -0.51
C LEU A 22 12.14 18.82 -1.56
N VAL A 23 12.64 20.06 -1.60
CA VAL A 23 13.77 20.49 -2.45
C VAL A 23 15.07 19.81 -2.00
N MET A 24 15.33 19.70 -0.69
CA MET A 24 16.49 18.97 -0.17
C MET A 24 16.37 17.46 -0.41
N GLY A 25 15.18 16.88 -0.31
CA GLY A 25 14.93 15.48 -0.67
C GLY A 25 15.13 15.20 -2.16
N LEU A 26 14.69 16.12 -3.03
CA LEU A 26 14.97 16.08 -4.48
C LEU A 26 16.45 16.22 -4.78
N LEU A 27 17.14 17.16 -4.12
CA LEU A 27 18.56 17.39 -4.30
C LEU A 27 19.39 16.22 -3.77
N VAL A 28 19.00 15.60 -2.65
CA VAL A 28 19.64 14.37 -2.12
C VAL A 28 19.34 13.18 -3.02
N GLY A 29 18.13 13.05 -3.58
CA GLY A 29 17.82 12.04 -4.58
C GLY A 29 18.65 12.21 -5.86
N LEU A 30 18.76 13.43 -6.37
CA LEU A 30 19.61 13.79 -7.50
C LEU A 30 21.10 13.62 -7.19
N LEU A 31 21.54 13.88 -5.96
CA LEU A 31 22.91 13.62 -5.49
C LEU A 31 23.19 12.12 -5.36
N CYS A 32 22.25 11.33 -4.84
CA CYS A 32 22.36 9.88 -4.80
C CYS A 32 22.46 9.32 -6.22
N VAL A 33 21.64 9.80 -7.16
CA VAL A 33 21.77 9.45 -8.60
C VAL A 33 23.11 9.94 -9.16
N ALA A 34 23.56 11.16 -8.85
CA ALA A 34 24.82 11.72 -9.33
C ALA A 34 26.08 11.15 -8.66
N ILE A 35 25.97 10.47 -7.52
CA ILE A 35 27.04 9.72 -6.84
C ILE A 35 27.03 8.26 -7.29
N PHE A 36 25.85 7.66 -7.45
CA PHE A 36 25.71 6.31 -7.98
C PHE A 36 26.01 6.21 -9.49
N MET A 37 25.76 7.26 -10.28
CA MET A 37 26.11 7.29 -11.72
C MET A 37 27.62 7.20 -11.99
N PRO A 38 28.53 7.91 -11.28
CA PRO A 38 29.97 7.69 -11.39
C PRO A 38 30.40 6.34 -10.82
N PHE A 39 29.68 5.78 -9.84
CA PHE A 39 29.92 4.41 -9.37
C PHE A 39 29.51 3.36 -10.41
N TYR A 40 28.37 3.56 -11.08
CA TYR A 40 27.89 2.77 -12.22
C TYR A 40 28.79 2.94 -13.45
N ALA A 41 29.29 4.16 -13.70
CA ALA A 41 30.27 4.43 -14.75
C ALA A 41 31.65 3.85 -14.41
N ARG A 42 32.03 3.75 -13.12
CA ARG A 42 33.21 3.00 -12.66
C ARG A 42 33.02 1.51 -12.79
N ILE A 43 31.86 0.95 -12.47
CA ILE A 43 31.54 -0.47 -12.69
C ILE A 43 31.56 -0.78 -14.20
N LYS A 44 30.96 0.09 -15.03
CA LYS A 44 31.00 -0.03 -16.49
C LYS A 44 32.43 0.12 -17.03
N ARG A 45 33.24 1.06 -16.50
CA ARG A 45 34.68 1.18 -16.82
C ARG A 45 35.47 -0.02 -16.34
N SER A 46 35.19 -0.59 -15.17
CA SER A 46 35.89 -1.77 -14.67
C SER A 46 35.53 -3.01 -15.48
N ILE A 47 34.27 -3.14 -15.94
CA ILE A 47 33.84 -4.19 -16.88
C ILE A 47 34.47 -3.96 -18.26
N SER A 48 34.48 -2.72 -18.78
CA SER A 48 35.15 -2.40 -20.04
C SER A 48 36.67 -2.55 -19.95
N CYS A 49 37.31 -2.20 -18.84
CA CYS A 49 38.75 -2.40 -18.64
C CYS A 49 39.10 -3.86 -18.39
N ALA A 50 38.22 -4.67 -17.80
CA ALA A 50 38.39 -6.12 -17.75
C ALA A 50 38.26 -6.75 -19.15
N LEU A 51 37.36 -6.23 -19.99
CA LEU A 51 37.21 -6.66 -21.39
C LEU A 51 38.35 -6.14 -22.29
N ILE A 52 38.89 -4.94 -22.02
CA ILE A 52 39.99 -4.32 -22.78
C ILE A 52 41.36 -4.82 -22.33
N ASN A 53 41.60 -5.10 -21.05
CA ASN A 53 42.87 -5.69 -20.61
C ASN A 53 43.02 -7.16 -21.04
N ASN A 54 41.90 -7.85 -21.32
CA ASN A 54 41.94 -9.11 -22.05
C ASN A 54 42.12 -8.93 -23.58
N GLY A 55 42.02 -7.70 -24.12
CA GLY A 55 42.03 -7.44 -25.57
C GLY A 55 43.14 -6.52 -26.09
N VAL A 56 43.82 -5.73 -25.25
CA VAL A 56 44.68 -4.60 -25.69
C VAL A 56 45.91 -4.44 -24.79
N ALA A 57 46.66 -5.52 -24.62
CA ALA A 57 48.12 -5.43 -24.47
C ALA A 57 48.78 -5.18 -25.85
N ARG A 58 48.31 -4.18 -26.59
CA ARG A 58 48.89 -3.71 -27.85
C ARG A 58 48.76 -2.19 -27.96
N ARG A 59 49.93 -1.52 -28.01
CA ARG A 59 50.21 -0.13 -28.44
C ARG A 59 49.90 0.96 -27.41
N SER A 60 50.91 1.55 -26.76
CA SER A 60 51.91 2.55 -27.23
C SER A 60 51.25 3.91 -27.51
N GLU A 61 51.48 4.93 -26.67
CA GLU A 61 52.62 5.87 -26.74
C GLU A 61 52.36 6.98 -27.77
N TYR A 62 52.06 8.21 -27.32
CA TYR A 62 52.69 9.46 -27.79
C TYR A 62 52.18 10.73 -27.06
N GLN A 63 53.09 11.70 -27.02
CA GLN A 63 53.21 12.90 -26.19
C GLN A 63 52.50 14.19 -26.68
N ASP A 64 52.35 15.10 -25.71
CA ASP A 64 52.53 16.58 -25.68
C ASP A 64 52.03 17.50 -26.82
N ILE A 65 51.47 18.67 -26.42
CA ILE A 65 52.13 20.00 -26.54
C ILE A 65 51.20 21.15 -26.05
N ASN A 66 51.77 21.94 -25.13
CA ASN A 66 51.59 23.34 -24.71
C ASN A 66 50.57 24.28 -25.39
N LYS A 67 49.79 25.04 -24.58
CA LYS A 67 49.34 26.42 -24.88
C LYS A 67 49.18 27.32 -23.62
N PRO A 68 49.33 28.66 -23.76
CA PRO A 68 49.65 29.59 -22.66
C PRO A 68 48.43 30.20 -21.93
N SER A 69 48.73 30.69 -20.72
CA SER A 69 47.85 31.21 -19.68
C SER A 69 47.54 32.71 -19.86
N TYR A 70 46.26 33.08 -19.92
CA TYR A 70 45.79 34.47 -19.81
C TYR A 70 45.08 34.70 -18.46
N GLY A 71 45.45 35.80 -17.81
CA GLY A 71 45.05 36.17 -16.45
C GLY A 71 43.55 36.38 -16.27
N ARG A 72 43.05 35.91 -15.12
CA ARG A 72 41.67 36.13 -14.64
C ARG A 72 41.68 36.90 -13.32
N PRO A 73 40.63 37.69 -13.05
CA PRO A 73 40.56 38.65 -11.95
C PRO A 73 40.52 37.97 -10.59
N ILE A 74 41.40 38.42 -9.68
CA ILE A 74 41.69 37.80 -8.39
C ILE A 74 40.59 38.06 -7.34
N ILE A 75 39.65 38.99 -7.57
CA ILE A 75 38.69 39.43 -6.55
C ILE A 75 37.42 38.53 -6.47
N LEU A 76 37.12 37.72 -7.48
CA LEU A 76 36.03 36.73 -7.44
C LEU A 76 36.41 35.41 -6.75
N LYS A 77 37.71 35.13 -6.57
CA LYS A 77 38.19 33.85 -6.02
C LYS A 77 37.96 33.73 -4.51
N GLN A 78 38.09 34.81 -3.73
CA GLN A 78 37.98 34.71 -2.27
C GLN A 78 36.53 34.56 -1.77
N GLY A 79 35.55 35.21 -2.42
CA GLY A 79 34.13 35.02 -2.12
C GLY A 79 33.58 33.63 -2.51
N LEU A 80 34.05 33.07 -3.63
CA LEU A 80 33.69 31.70 -4.07
C LEU A 80 34.29 30.62 -3.17
N ILE A 81 35.50 30.81 -2.62
CA ILE A 81 36.14 29.84 -1.72
C ILE A 81 35.47 29.85 -0.32
N PHE A 82 35.00 31.00 0.17
CA PHE A 82 34.31 31.08 1.46
C PHE A 82 32.88 30.50 1.39
N LEU A 83 32.14 30.78 0.31
CA LEU A 83 30.84 30.15 0.06
C LEU A 83 30.97 28.64 -0.21
N SER A 84 32.09 28.17 -0.77
CA SER A 84 32.37 26.74 -1.00
C SER A 84 32.56 25.94 0.30
N LYS A 85 33.32 26.45 1.28
CA LYS A 85 33.61 25.71 2.52
C LYS A 85 32.37 25.48 3.39
N ASN A 86 31.45 26.43 3.46
CA ASN A 86 30.21 26.27 4.24
C ASN A 86 29.11 25.49 3.47
N LYS A 87 29.06 25.58 2.14
CA LYS A 87 28.13 24.77 1.32
C LYS A 87 28.45 23.28 1.37
N ILE A 88 29.74 22.91 1.42
CA ILE A 88 30.14 21.50 1.60
C ILE A 88 29.63 20.98 2.94
N LYS A 89 29.79 21.73 4.03
CA LYS A 89 29.25 21.34 5.35
C LYS A 89 27.71 21.22 5.34
N MET A 90 27.01 22.12 4.65
CA MET A 90 25.55 22.08 4.52
C MET A 90 25.01 20.89 3.72
N VAL A 91 25.76 20.34 2.76
CA VAL A 91 25.35 19.15 1.98
C VAL A 91 25.85 17.87 2.64
N PHE A 92 27.05 17.90 3.20
CA PHE A 92 27.68 16.76 3.83
C PHE A 92 26.92 16.29 5.07
N TRP A 93 26.50 17.21 5.95
CA TRP A 93 25.78 16.83 7.17
C TRP A 93 24.46 16.09 6.91
N PRO A 94 23.54 16.59 6.07
CA PRO A 94 22.34 15.84 5.71
C PRO A 94 22.64 14.49 5.06
N LEU A 95 23.67 14.40 4.21
CA LEU A 95 24.08 13.12 3.62
C LEU A 95 24.56 12.14 4.70
N CYS A 96 25.39 12.59 5.64
CA CYS A 96 25.83 11.79 6.78
C CYS A 96 24.65 11.33 7.63
N VAL A 97 23.69 12.22 7.93
CA VAL A 97 22.48 11.87 8.68
C VAL A 97 21.68 10.81 7.93
N VAL A 98 21.47 10.98 6.62
CA VAL A 98 20.76 9.99 5.79
C VAL A 98 21.50 8.66 5.79
N CYS A 99 22.82 8.65 5.63
CA CYS A 99 23.64 7.43 5.69
C CYS A 99 23.51 6.73 7.05
N VAL A 100 23.63 7.47 8.16
CA VAL A 100 23.49 6.94 9.52
C VAL A 100 22.10 6.35 9.73
N VAL A 101 21.03 7.04 9.31
CA VAL A 101 19.66 6.54 9.40
C VAL A 101 19.48 5.27 8.57
N ASN A 102 20.04 5.21 7.35
CA ASN A 102 20.00 3.99 6.52
C ASN A 102 20.71 2.81 7.21
N VAL A 103 21.90 3.04 7.78
CA VAL A 103 22.66 2.01 8.50
C VAL A 103 21.88 1.52 9.73
N ILE A 104 21.26 2.41 10.49
CA ILE A 104 20.45 2.04 11.66
C ILE A 104 19.24 1.20 11.25
N ILE A 105 18.47 1.64 10.25
CA ILE A 105 17.30 0.89 9.78
C ILE A 105 17.72 -0.47 9.21
N TYR A 106 18.78 -0.50 8.38
CA TYR A 106 19.31 -1.73 7.81
C TYR A 106 19.75 -2.71 8.90
N ASN A 107 20.56 -2.28 9.87
CA ASN A 107 21.02 -3.14 10.95
C ASN A 107 19.86 -3.63 11.83
N SER A 108 18.89 -2.77 12.12
CA SER A 108 17.68 -3.16 12.86
C SER A 108 16.90 -4.24 12.12
N GLN A 109 16.64 -4.05 10.82
CA GLN A 109 15.94 -5.04 9.99
C GLN A 109 16.77 -6.30 9.79
N ARG A 110 18.08 -6.19 9.62
CA ARG A 110 18.99 -7.33 9.48
C ARG A 110 18.99 -8.20 10.73
N ASN A 111 19.12 -7.61 11.91
CA ASN A 111 19.05 -8.31 13.19
C ASN A 111 17.67 -8.96 13.41
N GLU A 112 16.63 -8.37 12.85
CA GLU A 112 15.27 -8.88 12.93
C GLU A 112 15.04 -10.12 12.05
N TRP A 113 15.62 -10.15 10.83
CA TRP A 113 15.29 -11.12 9.79
C TRP A 113 16.39 -12.12 9.45
N ILE A 114 17.64 -11.83 9.79
CA ILE A 114 18.81 -12.64 9.45
C ILE A 114 19.46 -13.10 10.75
N ARG A 115 18.93 -14.19 11.29
CA ARG A 115 19.50 -14.93 12.42
C ARG A 115 20.30 -16.13 11.92
N LYS A 116 21.06 -16.79 12.80
CA LYS A 116 21.91 -17.94 12.44
C LYS A 116 21.11 -19.12 11.84
N ASP A 117 19.84 -19.21 12.17
CA ASP A 117 18.86 -20.21 11.75
C ASP A 117 17.91 -19.71 10.64
N ALA A 118 18.14 -18.52 10.09
CA ALA A 118 17.24 -17.97 9.08
C ALA A 118 17.34 -18.75 7.75
N HIS A 119 16.20 -19.26 7.29
CA HIS A 119 16.07 -19.81 5.93
C HIS A 119 16.21 -18.71 4.88
N HIS A 120 16.70 -19.08 3.69
CA HIS A 120 16.85 -18.19 2.54
C HIS A 120 17.61 -16.88 2.83
N THR A 121 18.74 -16.96 3.54
CA THR A 121 19.54 -15.80 3.97
C THR A 121 19.81 -14.79 2.86
N ILE A 122 20.13 -15.25 1.65
CA ILE A 122 20.37 -14.37 0.49
C ILE A 122 19.09 -13.60 0.11
N ALA A 123 17.94 -14.27 0.01
CA ALA A 123 16.66 -13.60 -0.23
C ALA A 123 16.36 -12.59 0.88
N ARG A 124 16.64 -12.94 2.13
CA ARG A 124 16.42 -12.06 3.29
C ARG A 124 17.31 -10.82 3.28
N GLU A 125 18.54 -10.88 2.76
CA GLU A 125 19.36 -9.67 2.57
C GLU A 125 18.69 -8.69 1.59
N TYR A 126 18.11 -9.19 0.49
CA TYR A 126 17.30 -8.35 -0.40
C TYR A 126 16.03 -7.82 0.27
N PHE A 127 15.37 -8.64 1.09
CA PHE A 127 14.21 -8.21 1.87
C PHE A 127 14.56 -7.05 2.79
N VAL A 128 15.64 -7.18 3.55
CA VAL A 128 16.15 -6.16 4.48
C VAL A 128 16.49 -4.88 3.72
N ALA A 129 17.21 -4.96 2.59
CA ALA A 129 17.49 -3.81 1.74
C ALA A 129 16.20 -3.14 1.24
N GLY A 130 15.21 -3.94 0.83
CA GLY A 130 13.89 -3.45 0.42
C GLY A 130 13.12 -2.77 1.55
N GLN A 131 13.20 -3.25 2.80
CA GLN A 131 12.55 -2.59 3.94
C GLN A 131 13.12 -1.19 4.20
N VAL A 132 14.43 -0.98 4.00
CA VAL A 132 15.04 0.35 4.11
C VAL A 132 14.41 1.30 3.09
N VAL A 133 14.37 0.91 1.80
CA VAL A 133 13.76 1.73 0.74
C VAL A 133 12.28 1.99 1.02
N ASN A 134 11.54 0.97 1.46
CA ASN A 134 10.13 1.08 1.79
C ASN A 134 9.86 2.01 2.97
N ALA A 135 10.75 2.06 3.96
CA ALA A 135 10.64 2.97 5.11
C ALA A 135 10.69 4.43 4.67
N PHE A 136 11.66 4.80 3.81
CA PHE A 136 11.75 6.14 3.24
C PHE A 136 10.55 6.46 2.35
N ARG A 137 10.16 5.54 1.47
CA ARG A 137 8.96 5.70 0.63
C ARG A 137 7.71 5.92 1.48
N SER A 138 7.50 5.10 2.51
CA SER A 138 6.36 5.20 3.42
C SER A 138 6.34 6.52 4.20
N MET A 139 7.51 7.08 4.52
CA MET A 139 7.62 8.40 5.13
C MET A 139 7.23 9.50 4.15
N THR A 140 7.74 9.45 2.92
CA THR A 140 7.45 10.45 1.88
C THR A 140 5.99 10.44 1.44
N VAL A 141 5.34 9.27 1.38
CA VAL A 141 3.92 9.13 1.01
C VAL A 141 2.97 9.83 1.98
N ARG A 142 3.41 10.13 3.21
CA ARG A 142 2.60 10.96 4.14
C ARG A 142 2.36 12.37 3.60
N PHE A 143 3.18 12.82 2.66
CA PHE A 143 3.21 14.19 2.16
C PHE A 143 2.86 14.29 0.68
N VAL A 144 3.00 13.19 -0.06
CA VAL A 144 2.72 13.15 -1.49
C VAL A 144 1.97 11.86 -1.86
N HIS A 145 1.18 11.93 -2.92
CA HIS A 145 0.53 10.75 -3.48
C HIS A 145 1.55 9.62 -3.80
N PRO A 146 1.21 8.32 -3.62
CA PRO A 146 2.10 7.20 -3.93
C PRO A 146 2.69 7.17 -5.35
N GLU A 147 2.03 7.84 -6.29
CA GLU A 147 2.44 7.97 -7.71
C GLU A 147 3.07 9.33 -8.03
N ASN A 148 3.43 10.10 -7.02
CA ASN A 148 4.18 11.33 -7.27
C ASN A 148 5.51 10.97 -7.95
N LYS A 149 5.91 11.73 -8.98
CA LYS A 149 7.19 11.56 -9.70
C LYS A 149 8.40 11.54 -8.76
N LEU A 150 8.31 12.22 -7.62
CA LEU A 150 9.30 12.18 -6.54
C LEU A 150 9.58 10.77 -6.00
N LEU A 151 8.59 9.88 -6.04
CA LEU A 151 8.68 8.51 -5.55
C LEU A 151 9.18 7.52 -6.61
N TYR A 152 9.27 7.92 -7.88
CA TYR A 152 9.68 7.04 -8.97
C TYR A 152 11.03 6.36 -8.74
N PRO A 153 12.09 7.04 -8.26
CA PRO A 153 13.36 6.38 -7.98
C PRO A 153 13.25 5.28 -6.90
N TYR A 154 12.44 5.51 -5.87
CA TYR A 154 12.19 4.53 -4.81
C TYR A 154 11.43 3.32 -5.35
N ASN A 155 10.39 3.54 -6.16
CA ASN A 155 9.61 2.46 -6.77
C ASN A 155 10.48 1.59 -7.68
N LEU A 156 11.29 2.20 -8.55
CA LEU A 156 12.18 1.48 -9.45
C LEU A 156 13.23 0.66 -8.68
N LEU A 157 13.86 1.25 -7.66
CA LEU A 157 14.83 0.55 -6.83
C LEU A 157 14.17 -0.63 -6.08
N GLN A 158 12.98 -0.43 -5.53
CA GLN A 158 12.20 -1.47 -4.85
C GLN A 158 11.85 -2.63 -5.79
N GLU A 159 11.45 -2.34 -7.04
CA GLU A 159 11.18 -3.35 -8.06
C GLU A 159 12.43 -4.14 -8.44
N ILE A 160 13.59 -3.47 -8.60
CA ILE A 160 14.86 -4.15 -8.89
C ILE A 160 15.25 -5.09 -7.74
N ILE A 161 15.17 -4.61 -6.50
CA ILE A 161 15.46 -5.40 -5.29
C ILE A 161 14.51 -6.60 -5.21
N PHE A 162 13.21 -6.39 -5.41
CA PHE A 162 12.21 -7.45 -5.43
C PHE A 162 12.52 -8.51 -6.48
N ASN A 163 12.68 -8.11 -7.74
CA ASN A 163 12.91 -9.01 -8.86
C ASN A 163 14.23 -9.81 -8.73
N ARG A 164 15.22 -9.28 -8.00
CA ARG A 164 16.45 -9.99 -7.66
C ARG A 164 16.26 -10.93 -6.47
N GLY A 165 15.65 -10.45 -5.39
CA GLY A 165 15.50 -11.20 -4.15
C GLY A 165 14.58 -12.41 -4.27
N VAL A 166 13.44 -12.28 -4.96
CA VAL A 166 12.48 -13.40 -5.08
C VAL A 166 13.01 -14.58 -5.89
N ARG A 167 14.07 -14.41 -6.69
CA ARG A 167 14.75 -15.52 -7.39
C ARG A 167 15.46 -16.48 -6.45
N TYR A 168 15.73 -16.03 -5.22
CA TYR A 168 16.35 -16.83 -4.17
C TYR A 168 15.32 -17.47 -3.22
N LEU A 169 14.02 -17.26 -3.47
CA LEU A 169 12.94 -17.93 -2.74
C LEU A 169 12.46 -19.17 -3.52
N PRO A 170 12.03 -20.24 -2.84
CA PRO A 170 11.32 -21.36 -3.48
C PRO A 170 10.05 -20.88 -4.18
N ALA A 171 9.69 -21.51 -5.31
CA ALA A 171 8.51 -21.11 -6.09
C ALA A 171 7.19 -21.26 -5.32
N ASN A 172 7.16 -22.20 -4.38
CA ASN A 172 6.06 -22.54 -3.48
C ASN A 172 6.12 -21.82 -2.13
N ASP A 173 6.98 -20.80 -1.98
CA ASP A 173 7.03 -19.99 -0.76
C ASP A 173 6.00 -18.83 -0.84
N GLY A 174 5.26 -18.62 0.25
CA GLY A 174 4.30 -17.52 0.42
C GLY A 174 4.98 -16.17 0.67
N GLU A 175 6.26 -16.15 1.05
CA GLU A 175 6.99 -14.92 1.40
C GLU A 175 7.02 -13.89 0.26
N ALA A 176 7.11 -14.33 -1.00
CA ALA A 176 7.07 -13.43 -2.15
C ALA A 176 5.76 -12.62 -2.21
N GLY A 177 4.63 -13.23 -1.79
CA GLY A 177 3.36 -12.53 -1.68
C GLY A 177 3.39 -11.44 -0.61
N VAL A 178 4.01 -11.72 0.54
CA VAL A 178 4.17 -10.73 1.63
C VAL A 178 5.02 -9.54 1.18
N TRP A 179 6.09 -9.78 0.42
CA TRP A 179 6.93 -8.69 -0.08
C TRP A 179 6.14 -7.77 -1.01
N VAL A 180 5.30 -8.34 -1.88
CA VAL A 180 4.42 -7.54 -2.76
C VAL A 180 3.45 -6.68 -1.96
N ASP A 181 2.85 -7.22 -0.89
CA ASP A 181 1.99 -6.42 -0.02
C ASP A 181 2.79 -5.31 0.67
N LEU A 182 3.90 -5.63 1.32
CA LEU A 182 4.62 -4.64 2.11
C LEU A 182 5.16 -3.50 1.27
N TRP A 183 5.57 -3.77 0.03
CA TRP A 183 6.32 -2.83 -0.79
C TRP A 183 5.49 -2.16 -1.88
N PHE A 184 4.48 -2.81 -2.44
CA PHE A 184 3.75 -2.25 -3.59
C PHE A 184 2.29 -1.95 -3.24
N VAL A 185 1.56 -2.92 -2.70
CA VAL A 185 0.12 -2.76 -2.41
C VAL A 185 -0.11 -1.97 -1.13
N GLY A 186 0.78 -2.14 -0.15
CA GLY A 186 0.56 -1.71 1.22
C GLY A 186 0.51 -0.20 1.39
N THR A 187 1.22 0.52 0.54
CA THR A 187 1.19 1.98 0.46
C THR A 187 -0.20 2.50 0.08
N TYR A 188 -0.91 1.79 -0.80
CA TYR A 188 -2.27 2.15 -1.24
C TYR A 188 -3.32 1.66 -0.26
N SER A 189 -3.22 0.40 0.18
CA SER A 189 -4.26 -0.24 1.00
C SER A 189 -4.35 0.30 2.44
N ARG A 190 -3.30 0.92 2.98
CA ARG A 190 -3.36 1.59 4.31
C ARG A 190 -4.26 2.80 4.34
N SER A 191 -4.25 3.58 3.25
CA SER A 191 -4.96 4.86 3.16
C SER A 191 -6.13 4.81 2.18
N PHE A 192 -6.37 3.67 1.52
CA PHE A 192 -7.34 3.51 0.44
C PHE A 192 -7.12 4.50 -0.71
N TYR A 193 -5.85 4.71 -1.09
CA TYR A 193 -5.54 5.52 -2.26
C TYR A 193 -6.03 4.82 -3.53
N LEU A 194 -6.66 5.61 -4.41
CA LEU A 194 -6.80 5.30 -5.82
C LEU A 194 -5.51 5.72 -6.55
N THR A 195 -5.31 5.21 -7.75
CA THR A 195 -4.27 5.71 -8.67
C THR A 195 -4.67 7.09 -9.23
N ARG A 196 -3.74 7.85 -9.78
CA ARG A 196 -4.00 9.22 -10.29
C ARG A 196 -4.77 9.23 -11.61
N ASP A 197 -4.63 8.19 -12.41
CA ASP A 197 -5.35 8.03 -13.68
C ASP A 197 -6.88 7.89 -13.51
N GLU A 198 -7.33 7.47 -12.33
CA GLU A 198 -8.74 7.53 -11.89
C GLU A 198 -9.28 8.96 -11.72
N SER A 199 -8.42 9.95 -11.46
CA SER A 199 -8.86 11.29 -11.04
C SER A 199 -9.29 12.20 -12.21
N GLY A 200 -10.11 11.69 -13.15
CA GLY A 200 -10.87 12.54 -14.08
C GLY A 200 -10.84 12.17 -15.56
N THR A 201 -10.42 10.97 -15.97
CA THR A 201 -10.29 10.65 -17.41
C THR A 201 -11.42 9.78 -17.98
N GLY A 202 -12.24 9.15 -17.15
CA GLY A 202 -13.30 8.22 -17.59
C GLY A 202 -12.80 6.96 -18.31
N LYS A 203 -11.48 6.81 -18.45
CA LYS A 203 -10.81 5.66 -19.07
C LYS A 203 -10.39 4.67 -18.00
N THR A 204 -10.38 3.39 -18.34
CA THR A 204 -9.92 2.34 -17.44
C THR A 204 -8.48 2.63 -17.03
N PRO A 205 -8.20 2.82 -15.73
CA PRO A 205 -6.88 3.22 -15.28
C PRO A 205 -5.97 2.02 -15.24
N HIS A 206 -5.04 1.95 -16.18
CA HIS A 206 -4.08 0.86 -16.31
C HIS A 206 -3.32 0.60 -14.99
N ASP A 207 -2.95 1.67 -14.29
CA ASP A 207 -2.21 1.55 -13.04
C ASP A 207 -3.08 0.96 -11.93
N MET A 208 -4.38 1.24 -11.95
CA MET A 208 -5.34 0.62 -11.04
C MET A 208 -5.51 -0.87 -11.32
N ILE A 209 -5.63 -1.28 -12.60
CA ILE A 209 -5.68 -2.70 -12.97
C ILE A 209 -4.45 -3.43 -12.43
N ARG A 210 -3.26 -2.89 -12.73
CA ARG A 210 -1.97 -3.45 -12.28
C ARG A 210 -1.91 -3.56 -10.76
N LEU A 211 -2.36 -2.54 -10.03
CA LEU A 211 -2.36 -2.54 -8.58
C LEU A 211 -3.30 -3.61 -7.99
N ILE A 212 -4.47 -3.79 -8.59
CA ILE A 212 -5.44 -4.80 -8.17
C ILE A 212 -4.95 -6.21 -8.49
N ASP A 213 -4.27 -6.42 -9.62
CA ASP A 213 -3.64 -7.70 -9.93
C ASP A 213 -2.44 -8.00 -9.02
N LEU A 214 -1.63 -7.00 -8.65
CA LEU A 214 -0.60 -7.17 -7.62
C LEU A 214 -1.21 -7.53 -6.26
N SER A 215 -2.34 -6.92 -5.91
CA SER A 215 -3.07 -7.28 -4.69
C SER A 215 -3.58 -8.71 -4.75
N TRP A 216 -4.18 -9.14 -5.87
CA TRP A 216 -4.61 -10.51 -6.06
C TRP A 216 -3.45 -11.50 -6.00
N TYR A 217 -2.35 -11.23 -6.71
CA TYR A 217 -1.14 -12.04 -6.69
C TYR A 217 -0.63 -12.25 -5.27
N SER A 218 -0.56 -11.17 -4.49
CA SER A 218 -0.10 -11.21 -3.10
C SER A 218 -1.03 -12.04 -2.21
N ILE A 219 -2.35 -11.82 -2.29
CA ILE A 219 -3.36 -12.60 -1.55
C ILE A 219 -3.23 -14.09 -1.93
N ASN A 220 -3.27 -14.40 -3.22
CA ASN A 220 -3.24 -15.76 -3.71
C ASN A 220 -1.96 -16.48 -3.29
N LYS A 221 -0.79 -15.86 -3.48
CA LYS A 221 0.49 -16.44 -3.06
C LYS A 221 0.50 -16.75 -1.56
N CYS A 222 0.09 -15.81 -0.72
CA CYS A 222 0.11 -16.04 0.72
C CYS A 222 -0.93 -17.08 1.18
N MET A 223 -2.08 -17.18 0.51
CA MET A 223 -3.14 -18.12 0.90
C MET A 223 -2.91 -19.56 0.40
N THR A 224 -2.13 -19.76 -0.67
CA THR A 224 -1.95 -21.09 -1.28
C THR A 224 -0.60 -21.74 -0.98
N ASN A 225 0.38 -20.97 -0.55
CA ASN A 225 1.75 -21.43 -0.36
C ASN A 225 2.10 -21.53 1.13
N SER A 226 3.03 -22.42 1.45
CA SER A 226 3.59 -22.52 2.81
C SER A 226 4.56 -21.38 3.09
N PHE A 227 4.74 -21.08 4.37
CA PHE A 227 5.77 -20.16 4.85
C PHE A 227 6.84 -20.95 5.62
N GLU A 228 8.11 -20.75 5.27
CA GLU A 228 9.22 -21.26 6.08
C GLU A 228 9.36 -20.44 7.38
N SER A 229 9.13 -19.12 7.29
CA SER A 229 9.20 -18.23 8.45
C SER A 229 7.83 -18.03 9.08
N LYS A 230 7.59 -18.68 10.23
CA LYS A 230 6.42 -18.44 11.09
C LYS A 230 6.21 -16.97 11.42
N LYS A 231 7.30 -16.23 11.64
CA LYS A 231 7.23 -14.78 11.89
C LYS A 231 6.68 -14.01 10.68
N MET A 232 7.09 -14.37 9.47
CA MET A 232 6.56 -13.73 8.26
C MET A 232 5.06 -14.02 8.10
N GLU A 233 4.67 -15.27 8.33
CA GLU A 233 3.29 -15.71 8.29
C GLU A 233 2.43 -14.97 9.32
N GLU A 234 2.77 -15.02 10.60
CA GLU A 234 1.92 -14.47 11.67
C GLU A 234 1.95 -12.94 11.71
N VAL A 235 3.15 -12.34 11.67
CA VAL A 235 3.31 -10.89 11.91
C VAL A 235 2.99 -10.06 10.67
N HIS A 236 3.37 -10.53 9.48
CA HIS A 236 3.18 -9.76 8.25
C HIS A 236 2.01 -10.23 7.42
N PHE A 237 1.78 -11.53 7.26
CA PHE A 237 0.66 -12.00 6.46
C PHE A 237 -0.65 -11.98 7.25
N MET A 238 -0.80 -12.82 8.27
CA MET A 238 -2.06 -13.04 9.01
C MET A 238 -2.60 -11.75 9.64
N ARG A 239 -1.72 -10.87 10.09
CA ARG A 239 -2.10 -9.56 10.61
C ARG A 239 -2.58 -8.58 9.52
N ASN A 240 -1.97 -8.59 8.33
CA ASN A 240 -2.27 -7.60 7.29
C ASN A 240 -3.29 -8.08 6.25
N ILE A 241 -3.58 -9.38 6.17
CA ILE A 241 -4.47 -9.96 5.17
C ILE A 241 -5.88 -9.36 5.18
N PRO A 242 -6.52 -8.98 6.32
CA PRO A 242 -7.84 -8.34 6.27
C PRO A 242 -7.82 -7.03 5.49
N ARG A 243 -6.76 -6.23 5.64
CA ARG A 243 -6.59 -4.96 4.91
C ARG A 243 -6.42 -5.21 3.42
N MET A 244 -5.60 -6.19 3.03
CA MET A 244 -5.38 -6.53 1.62
C MET A 244 -6.65 -7.02 0.95
N LEU A 245 -7.33 -7.98 1.58
CA LEU A 245 -8.61 -8.50 1.09
C LEU A 245 -9.64 -7.38 0.98
N PHE A 246 -9.69 -6.48 1.95
CA PHE A 246 -10.62 -5.37 1.94
C PHE A 246 -10.33 -4.38 0.81
N TYR A 247 -9.06 -4.00 0.60
CA TYR A 247 -8.67 -3.15 -0.51
C TYR A 247 -9.03 -3.79 -1.86
N TYR A 248 -8.67 -5.06 -2.06
CA TYR A 248 -9.06 -5.79 -3.27
C TYR A 248 -10.58 -5.81 -3.45
N SER A 249 -11.34 -6.11 -2.39
CA SER A 249 -12.81 -6.22 -2.45
C SER A 249 -13.50 -4.93 -2.85
N LEU A 250 -12.94 -3.77 -2.46
CA LEU A 250 -13.49 -2.46 -2.83
C LEU A 250 -13.29 -2.13 -4.32
N TYR A 251 -12.24 -2.68 -4.93
CA TYR A 251 -11.72 -2.24 -6.22
C TYR A 251 -11.56 -3.36 -7.24
N LYS A 252 -12.03 -4.57 -6.95
CA LYS A 252 -11.87 -5.76 -7.81
C LYS A 252 -12.42 -5.60 -9.22
N ASN A 253 -13.42 -4.73 -9.42
CA ASN A 253 -14.00 -4.45 -10.74
C ASN A 253 -12.98 -3.84 -11.72
N TYR A 254 -11.93 -3.18 -11.23
CA TYR A 254 -10.85 -2.71 -12.09
C TYR A 254 -10.10 -3.85 -12.78
N SER A 255 -10.04 -5.05 -12.19
CA SER A 255 -9.34 -6.19 -12.82
C SER A 255 -9.95 -6.64 -14.15
N ILE A 256 -11.19 -6.23 -14.43
CA ILE A 256 -11.92 -6.51 -15.68
C ILE A 256 -12.22 -5.22 -16.46
N GLY A 257 -11.55 -4.13 -16.08
CA GLY A 257 -11.62 -2.84 -16.73
C GLY A 257 -12.89 -2.01 -16.49
N ILE A 258 -13.70 -2.36 -15.49
CA ILE A 258 -14.95 -1.66 -15.16
C ILE A 258 -14.71 -0.68 -14.01
N ILE A 259 -14.88 0.62 -14.29
CA ILE A 259 -14.64 1.74 -13.36
C ILE A 259 -15.84 1.95 -12.43
N PHE A 260 -17.06 1.99 -13.00
CA PHE A 260 -18.34 2.08 -12.29
C PHE A 260 -19.49 1.50 -13.14
N GLY A 261 -20.57 1.02 -12.50
CA GLY A 261 -21.90 1.07 -13.12
C GLY A 261 -22.54 -0.21 -13.67
N SER A 262 -21.82 -1.33 -13.87
CA SER A 262 -22.50 -2.59 -14.22
C SER A 262 -22.00 -3.74 -13.37
N ARG A 263 -22.61 -3.88 -12.18
CA ARG A 263 -22.42 -5.08 -11.34
C ARG A 263 -22.79 -6.33 -12.13
N GLU A 264 -23.79 -6.26 -12.99
CA GLU A 264 -24.19 -7.38 -13.85
C GLU A 264 -23.08 -7.82 -14.80
N SER A 265 -22.45 -6.87 -15.51
CA SER A 265 -21.31 -7.18 -16.39
C SER A 265 -20.11 -7.69 -15.59
N ALA A 266 -19.86 -7.14 -14.40
CA ALA A 266 -18.77 -7.59 -13.55
C ALA A 266 -18.97 -9.04 -13.06
N LEU A 267 -20.19 -9.39 -12.66
CA LEU A 267 -20.54 -10.73 -12.22
C LEU A 267 -20.67 -11.72 -13.39
N SER A 268 -20.56 -11.28 -14.64
CA SER A 268 -20.49 -12.18 -15.80
C SER A 268 -19.08 -12.66 -16.07
N ASP A 269 -18.05 -11.97 -15.55
CA ASP A 269 -16.67 -12.37 -15.73
C ASP A 269 -16.32 -13.58 -14.84
N GLU A 270 -15.90 -14.68 -15.47
CA GLU A 270 -15.60 -15.94 -14.76
C GLU A 270 -14.38 -15.82 -13.85
N VAL A 271 -13.36 -15.05 -14.26
CA VAL A 271 -12.13 -14.87 -13.47
C VAL A 271 -12.45 -14.11 -12.19
N LEU A 272 -13.21 -13.01 -12.28
CA LEU A 272 -13.63 -12.23 -11.13
C LEU A 272 -14.50 -13.06 -10.20
N ASN A 273 -15.46 -13.82 -10.73
CA ASN A 273 -16.29 -14.72 -9.93
C ASN A 273 -15.47 -15.79 -9.20
N TYR A 274 -14.48 -16.39 -9.87
CA TYR A 274 -13.55 -17.32 -9.24
C TYR A 274 -12.81 -16.66 -8.07
N ARG A 275 -12.29 -15.43 -8.26
CA ARG A 275 -11.59 -14.66 -7.21
C ARG A 275 -12.51 -14.34 -6.03
N ILE A 276 -13.76 -13.94 -6.29
CA ILE A 276 -14.78 -13.67 -5.25
C ILE A 276 -15.05 -14.91 -4.39
N ASN A 277 -15.31 -16.05 -5.03
CA ASN A 277 -15.56 -17.32 -4.32
C ASN A 277 -14.34 -17.77 -3.50
N LYS A 278 -13.13 -17.62 -4.06
CA LYS A 278 -11.89 -17.93 -3.34
C LYS A 278 -11.71 -17.07 -2.10
N ILE A 279 -11.95 -15.77 -2.19
CA ILE A 279 -11.86 -14.87 -1.03
C ILE A 279 -12.90 -15.24 0.03
N ALA A 280 -14.15 -15.52 -0.36
CA ALA A 280 -15.19 -15.95 0.58
C ALA A 280 -14.81 -17.24 1.32
N LYS A 281 -14.15 -18.19 0.65
CA LYS A 281 -13.62 -19.39 1.30
C LYS A 281 -12.43 -19.08 2.22
N TRP A 282 -11.54 -18.21 1.78
CA TRP A 282 -10.33 -17.85 2.51
C TRP A 282 -10.62 -17.09 3.81
N THR A 283 -11.70 -16.31 3.91
CA THR A 283 -12.07 -15.66 5.19
C THR A 283 -12.31 -16.68 6.30
N GLY A 284 -12.95 -17.82 6.00
CA GLY A 284 -13.12 -18.91 6.96
C GLY A 284 -11.79 -19.56 7.37
N GLN A 285 -10.90 -19.81 6.39
CA GLN A 285 -9.58 -20.38 6.66
C GLN A 285 -8.71 -19.45 7.52
N ILE A 286 -8.77 -18.14 7.28
CA ILE A 286 -8.06 -17.14 8.08
C ILE A 286 -8.54 -17.17 9.54
N ARG A 287 -9.85 -17.26 9.79
CA ARG A 287 -10.38 -17.37 11.16
C ARG A 287 -9.90 -18.63 11.87
N ILE A 288 -9.86 -19.76 11.18
CA ILE A 288 -9.31 -21.02 11.72
C ILE A 288 -7.83 -20.85 12.06
N ALA A 289 -7.03 -20.28 11.15
CA ALA A 289 -5.62 -20.01 11.37
C ALA A 289 -5.39 -19.06 12.55
N TRP A 290 -6.21 -18.01 12.69
CA TRP A 290 -6.18 -17.09 13.83
C TRP A 290 -6.49 -17.79 15.15
N ASN A 291 -7.49 -18.69 15.19
CA ASN A 291 -7.83 -19.46 16.39
C ASN A 291 -6.74 -20.47 16.77
N ASN A 292 -5.89 -20.88 15.83
CA ASN A 292 -4.79 -21.81 16.08
C ASN A 292 -3.47 -21.09 16.43
N SER A 293 -3.38 -19.77 16.26
CA SER A 293 -2.20 -18.96 16.59
C SER A 293 -2.44 -18.13 17.84
N GLU A 294 -1.70 -18.43 18.91
CA GLU A 294 -1.78 -17.67 20.17
C GLU A 294 -1.40 -16.20 19.98
N TYR A 295 -0.41 -15.93 19.12
CA TYR A 295 -0.04 -14.57 18.73
C TYR A 295 -1.24 -13.81 18.12
N MET A 296 -1.97 -14.46 17.21
CA MET A 296 -3.10 -13.82 16.54
C MET A 296 -4.28 -13.59 17.47
N LYS A 297 -4.57 -14.49 18.42
CA LYS A 297 -5.62 -14.25 19.43
C LYS A 297 -5.37 -12.97 20.22
N VAL A 298 -4.17 -12.84 20.79
CA VAL A 298 -3.77 -11.64 21.54
C VAL A 298 -3.85 -10.38 20.67
N ASN A 299 -3.38 -10.47 19.43
CA ASN A 299 -3.39 -9.36 18.48
C ASN A 299 -4.82 -8.94 18.08
N ILE A 300 -5.74 -9.87 17.89
CA ILE A 300 -7.15 -9.60 17.57
C ILE A 300 -7.85 -8.93 18.75
N ASP A 301 -7.61 -9.41 19.97
CA ASP A 301 -8.17 -8.80 21.19
C ASP A 301 -7.71 -7.35 21.37
N GLN A 302 -6.44 -7.07 21.06
CA GLN A 302 -5.88 -5.72 21.10
C GLN A 302 -6.34 -4.85 19.92
N HIS A 303 -6.60 -5.46 18.76
CA HIS A 303 -6.93 -4.79 17.51
C HIS A 303 -8.20 -5.37 16.86
N PRO A 304 -9.39 -5.18 17.49
CA PRO A 304 -10.66 -5.75 17.01
C PRO A 304 -11.07 -5.28 15.60
N LYS A 305 -10.44 -4.21 15.11
CA LYS A 305 -10.57 -3.76 13.71
C LYS A 305 -10.19 -4.85 12.70
N LEU A 306 -9.23 -5.72 13.00
CA LEU A 306 -8.78 -6.77 12.08
C LEU A 306 -9.94 -7.73 11.77
N GLU A 307 -10.57 -8.23 12.82
CA GLU A 307 -11.72 -9.13 12.72
C GLU A 307 -12.94 -8.43 12.10
N ALA A 308 -13.24 -7.20 12.51
CA ALA A 308 -14.33 -6.43 11.91
C ALA A 308 -14.12 -6.23 10.40
N THR A 309 -12.89 -5.94 9.98
CA THR A 309 -12.55 -5.77 8.56
C THR A 309 -12.73 -7.09 7.80
N LEU A 310 -12.33 -8.22 8.38
CA LEU A 310 -12.49 -9.54 7.77
C LEU A 310 -13.97 -9.91 7.60
N SER A 311 -14.81 -9.66 8.61
CA SER A 311 -16.26 -9.87 8.51
C SER A 311 -16.89 -9.00 7.42
N ILE A 312 -16.43 -7.76 7.24
CA ILE A 312 -16.90 -6.90 6.16
C ILE A 312 -16.48 -7.43 4.79
N VAL A 313 -15.24 -7.90 4.64
CA VAL A 313 -14.76 -8.55 3.40
C VAL A 313 -15.66 -9.73 3.03
N GLU A 314 -15.97 -10.57 4.01
CA GLU A 314 -16.81 -11.75 3.85
C GLU A 314 -18.21 -11.37 3.38
N LEU A 315 -18.85 -10.37 4.02
CA LEU A 315 -20.13 -9.81 3.58
C LEU A 315 -20.09 -9.28 2.14
N LEU A 316 -19.01 -8.57 1.77
CA LEU A 316 -18.86 -8.05 0.41
C LEU A 316 -18.79 -9.16 -0.63
N GLN A 317 -18.14 -10.29 -0.34
CA GLN A 317 -18.09 -11.42 -1.27
C GLN A 317 -19.42 -12.17 -1.32
N LEU A 318 -19.99 -12.50 -0.16
CA LEU A 318 -21.27 -13.23 -0.07
C LEU A 318 -22.37 -12.48 -0.80
N ARG A 319 -22.43 -11.16 -0.66
CA ARG A 319 -23.38 -10.32 -1.40
C ARG A 319 -23.23 -10.51 -2.91
N ASP A 320 -22.00 -10.45 -3.41
CA ASP A 320 -21.74 -10.54 -4.85
C ASP A 320 -22.03 -11.96 -5.40
N ILE A 321 -21.79 -13.01 -4.59
CA ILE A 321 -22.21 -14.39 -4.87
C ILE A 321 -23.74 -14.48 -4.97
N ILE A 322 -24.46 -13.95 -3.98
CA ILE A 322 -25.93 -13.99 -3.96
C ILE A 322 -26.52 -13.21 -5.15
N TYR A 323 -25.98 -12.03 -5.49
CA TYR A 323 -26.42 -11.30 -6.67
C TYR A 323 -26.24 -12.09 -7.96
N LYS A 324 -25.12 -12.80 -8.09
CA LYS A 324 -24.90 -13.70 -9.24
C LYS A 324 -25.95 -14.82 -9.26
N GLN A 325 -26.22 -15.47 -8.13
CA GLN A 325 -27.25 -16.52 -8.05
C GLN A 325 -28.64 -16.01 -8.47
N ILE A 326 -29.02 -14.79 -8.06
CA ILE A 326 -30.29 -14.16 -8.45
C ILE A 326 -30.35 -13.93 -9.94
N ARG A 327 -29.30 -13.32 -10.51
CA ARG A 327 -29.21 -13.07 -11.95
C ARG A 327 -29.27 -14.36 -12.76
N ASP A 328 -28.59 -15.39 -12.29
CA ASP A 328 -28.51 -16.68 -12.97
C ASP A 328 -29.77 -17.54 -12.75
N GLY A 329 -30.75 -17.07 -11.97
CA GLY A 329 -32.01 -17.78 -11.72
C GLY A 329 -31.90 -19.00 -10.80
N VAL A 330 -30.79 -19.15 -10.09
CA VAL A 330 -30.50 -20.29 -9.18
C VAL A 330 -30.54 -19.90 -7.71
N PHE A 331 -31.09 -18.73 -7.39
CA PHE A 331 -31.15 -18.21 -6.03
C PHE A 331 -32.12 -19.02 -5.15
N ASP A 332 -31.63 -19.43 -3.99
CA ASP A 332 -32.42 -20.05 -2.93
C ASP A 332 -32.11 -19.38 -1.59
N CYS A 333 -33.14 -19.14 -0.79
CA CYS A 333 -33.05 -18.64 0.58
C CYS A 333 -32.38 -19.62 1.53
N SER A 334 -32.40 -20.92 1.20
CA SER A 334 -31.72 -21.97 1.96
C SER A 334 -30.21 -22.07 1.65
N ASP A 335 -29.71 -21.32 0.66
CA ASP A 335 -28.30 -21.35 0.28
C ASP A 335 -27.37 -20.95 1.43
N THR A 336 -26.27 -21.69 1.57
CA THR A 336 -25.28 -21.48 2.64
C THR A 336 -24.74 -20.04 2.66
N SER A 337 -24.64 -19.39 1.50
CA SER A 337 -24.17 -18.01 1.35
C SER A 337 -25.17 -17.01 1.96
N VAL A 338 -26.48 -17.25 1.80
CA VAL A 338 -27.55 -16.41 2.36
C VAL A 338 -27.59 -16.54 3.87
N LEU A 339 -27.56 -17.77 4.39
CA LEU A 339 -27.53 -18.04 5.81
C LEU A 339 -26.29 -17.43 6.47
N LYS A 340 -25.11 -17.60 5.83
CA LYS A 340 -23.87 -17.04 6.36
C LYS A 340 -23.84 -15.52 6.33
N TYR A 341 -24.38 -14.92 5.27
CA TYR A 341 -24.53 -13.47 5.17
C TYR A 341 -25.36 -12.93 6.32
N LYS A 342 -26.51 -13.56 6.61
CA LYS A 342 -27.38 -13.19 7.73
C LYS A 342 -26.67 -13.29 9.07
N GLU A 343 -26.02 -14.42 9.34
CA GLU A 343 -25.28 -14.67 10.59
C GLU A 343 -24.23 -13.55 10.84
N ILE A 344 -23.44 -13.20 9.83
CA ILE A 344 -22.40 -12.18 9.96
C ILE A 344 -23.00 -10.77 10.16
N MET A 345 -24.11 -10.47 9.48
CA MET A 345 -24.82 -9.20 9.65
C MET A 345 -25.38 -9.05 11.07
N GLU A 346 -26.03 -10.10 11.58
CA GLU A 346 -26.57 -10.14 12.93
C GLU A 346 -25.45 -10.00 13.97
N ASP A 347 -24.34 -10.73 13.80
CA ASP A 347 -23.18 -10.58 14.67
C ASP A 347 -22.61 -9.15 14.60
N LEU A 348 -22.33 -8.60 13.42
CA LEU A 348 -21.69 -7.30 13.32
C LEU A 348 -22.53 -6.15 13.90
N ILE A 349 -23.85 -6.16 13.67
CA ILE A 349 -24.74 -5.03 13.99
C ILE A 349 -25.46 -5.23 15.33
N LEU A 350 -26.06 -6.40 15.54
CA LEU A 350 -26.97 -6.65 16.66
C LEU A 350 -26.23 -7.11 17.90
N ASN A 351 -25.14 -7.87 17.75
CA ASN A 351 -24.37 -8.35 18.89
C ASN A 351 -23.65 -7.18 19.60
N PRO A 352 -23.94 -6.89 20.88
CA PRO A 352 -23.23 -5.85 21.63
C PRO A 352 -21.73 -6.15 21.78
N LYS A 353 -21.33 -7.43 21.68
CA LYS A 353 -19.95 -7.89 21.78
C LYS A 353 -19.24 -8.01 20.42
N SER A 354 -19.84 -7.52 19.34
CA SER A 354 -19.27 -7.63 17.99
C SER A 354 -17.89 -6.97 17.88
N SER A 355 -17.04 -7.53 17.02
CA SER A 355 -15.71 -6.98 16.71
C SER A 355 -15.78 -5.52 16.26
N LEU A 356 -16.81 -5.16 15.49
CA LEU A 356 -17.05 -3.77 15.06
C LEU A 356 -17.34 -2.83 16.24
N ARG A 357 -18.16 -3.25 17.21
CA ARG A 357 -18.45 -2.43 18.40
C ARG A 357 -17.24 -2.24 19.31
N LYS A 358 -16.38 -3.27 19.41
CA LYS A 358 -15.11 -3.24 20.15
C LYS A 358 -14.08 -2.25 19.56
N VAL A 359 -14.25 -1.78 18.31
CA VAL A 359 -13.38 -0.73 17.73
C VAL A 359 -13.54 0.59 18.49
N LYS A 360 -12.53 0.95 19.29
CA LYS A 360 -12.53 2.14 20.16
C LYS A 360 -12.67 3.46 19.39
N ASN A 361 -12.04 3.58 18.21
CA ASN A 361 -12.09 4.80 17.42
C ASN A 361 -13.45 4.94 16.71
N ARG A 362 -14.28 5.89 17.17
CA ARG A 362 -15.64 6.13 16.64
C ARG A 362 -15.65 6.43 15.14
N THR A 363 -14.71 7.23 14.64
CA THR A 363 -14.62 7.59 13.21
C THR A 363 -14.28 6.37 12.36
N GLN A 364 -13.34 5.54 12.80
CA GLN A 364 -12.99 4.30 12.08
C GLN A 364 -14.14 3.29 12.10
N ARG A 365 -14.78 3.11 13.26
CA ARG A 365 -15.97 2.27 13.40
C ARG A 365 -17.09 2.73 12.47
N LYS A 366 -17.37 4.03 12.41
CA LYS A 366 -18.34 4.62 11.48
C LYS A 366 -17.95 4.38 10.03
N ARG A 367 -16.68 4.57 9.66
CA ARG A 367 -16.20 4.29 8.28
C ARG A 367 -16.37 2.82 7.90
N LEU A 368 -15.97 1.89 8.77
CA LEU A 368 -16.15 0.46 8.55
C LEU A 368 -17.63 0.10 8.42
N PHE A 369 -18.47 0.62 9.31
CA PHE A 369 -19.91 0.45 9.24
C PHE A 369 -20.48 0.99 7.93
N VAL A 370 -20.15 2.22 7.54
CA VAL A 370 -20.60 2.82 6.28
C VAL A 370 -20.08 2.04 5.07
N LEU A 371 -18.89 1.43 5.13
CA LEU A 371 -18.39 0.59 4.03
C LEU A 371 -19.14 -0.76 3.97
N ALA A 372 -19.52 -1.31 5.12
CA ALA A 372 -20.41 -2.47 5.19
C ALA A 372 -21.84 -2.15 4.70
N MET A 373 -22.29 -0.91 4.92
CA MET A 373 -23.68 -0.46 4.76
C MET A 373 -23.93 0.53 3.62
N LYS A 374 -22.90 0.90 2.84
CA LYS A 374 -22.96 1.85 1.71
C LYS A 374 -24.14 1.48 0.79
N PRO A 375 -24.68 2.42 -0.02
CA PRO A 375 -26.03 2.30 -0.61
C PRO A 375 -26.32 0.95 -1.32
N TYR A 376 -25.35 0.31 -1.95
CA TYR A 376 -25.55 -1.01 -2.57
C TYR A 376 -25.73 -2.20 -1.60
N ALA A 377 -25.29 -2.07 -0.35
CA ALA A 377 -25.63 -2.99 0.74
C ALA A 377 -26.95 -2.59 1.41
N ALA A 378 -27.30 -1.29 1.40
CA ALA A 378 -28.64 -0.84 1.76
C ALA A 378 -29.70 -1.35 0.76
N ASP A 379 -29.41 -1.52 -0.54
CA ASP A 379 -30.35 -2.18 -1.46
C ASP A 379 -30.66 -3.62 -1.06
N PHE A 380 -29.66 -4.30 -0.46
CA PHE A 380 -29.76 -5.69 -0.02
C PHE A 380 -30.40 -5.84 1.37
N LEU A 381 -30.12 -4.90 2.30
CA LEU A 381 -30.63 -4.93 3.69
C LEU A 381 -31.85 -4.05 3.98
N ASN A 382 -31.98 -2.89 3.33
CA ASN A 382 -33.02 -1.92 3.68
C ASN A 382 -34.35 -2.11 3.00
N ASP A 383 -34.53 -2.89 1.91
CA ASP A 383 -35.91 -3.26 1.49
C ASP A 383 -36.12 -4.29 0.36
N TYR A 384 -35.15 -4.67 -0.50
CA TYR A 384 -35.58 -5.26 -1.79
C TYR A 384 -35.14 -6.67 -2.17
N VAL A 385 -34.02 -7.23 -1.70
CA VAL A 385 -33.59 -8.54 -2.21
C VAL A 385 -33.97 -9.67 -1.27
N LEU A 386 -33.36 -9.76 -0.08
CA LEU A 386 -33.68 -10.84 0.85
C LEU A 386 -35.10 -10.72 1.42
N LYS A 387 -35.60 -9.51 1.64
CA LYS A 387 -37.01 -9.31 2.04
C LYS A 387 -37.98 -9.75 0.94
N LYS A 388 -37.73 -9.39 -0.32
CA LYS A 388 -38.60 -9.74 -1.46
C LYS A 388 -38.57 -11.23 -1.79
N HIS A 389 -37.39 -11.83 -1.77
CA HIS A 389 -37.23 -13.23 -2.19
C HIS A 389 -37.38 -14.22 -1.02
N CYS A 390 -37.08 -13.83 0.21
CA CYS A 390 -37.08 -14.74 1.38
C CYS A 390 -38.01 -14.32 2.52
N GLY A 391 -38.64 -13.14 2.46
CA GLY A 391 -39.54 -12.66 3.52
C GLY A 391 -38.83 -12.31 4.84
N TYR A 392 -37.50 -12.18 4.85
CA TYR A 392 -36.78 -11.93 6.09
C TYR A 392 -37.09 -10.53 6.66
N PRO A 393 -37.41 -10.43 7.98
CA PRO A 393 -37.74 -9.17 8.61
C PRO A 393 -36.50 -8.28 8.70
N ILE A 394 -36.65 -7.02 8.34
CA ILE A 394 -35.58 -6.03 8.49
C ILE A 394 -35.55 -5.59 9.95
N HIS A 395 -34.43 -5.81 10.62
CA HIS A 395 -34.29 -5.38 11.99
C HIS A 395 -34.32 -3.84 12.07
N ARG A 396 -35.23 -3.26 12.86
CA ARG A 396 -35.42 -1.79 12.97
C ARG A 396 -34.12 -1.03 13.26
N SER A 397 -33.23 -1.60 14.07
CA SER A 397 -31.91 -1.00 14.36
C SER A 397 -31.07 -0.76 13.10
N ILE A 398 -31.19 -1.59 12.06
CA ILE A 398 -30.49 -1.40 10.79
C ILE A 398 -31.08 -0.19 10.05
N LEU A 399 -32.40 -0.09 10.00
CA LEU A 399 -33.12 1.04 9.40
C LEU A 399 -32.82 2.34 10.14
N ASP A 400 -32.78 2.30 11.47
CA ASP A 400 -32.52 3.45 12.32
C ASP A 400 -31.07 3.90 12.24
N ILE A 401 -30.11 2.97 12.23
CA ILE A 401 -28.70 3.32 12.04
C ILE A 401 -28.47 3.84 10.61
N ASN A 402 -29.15 3.31 9.59
CA ASN A 402 -29.07 3.84 8.24
C ASN A 402 -29.69 5.25 8.17
N ARG A 403 -30.86 5.49 8.77
CA ARG A 403 -31.46 6.84 8.84
C ARG A 403 -30.58 7.83 9.57
N LEU A 404 -30.01 7.46 10.71
CA LEU A 404 -29.11 8.32 11.48
C LEU A 404 -27.79 8.57 10.74
N SER A 405 -27.19 7.53 10.16
CA SER A 405 -25.95 7.64 9.39
C SER A 405 -26.14 8.47 8.12
N LEU A 406 -27.29 8.31 7.43
CA LEU A 406 -27.65 9.07 6.23
C LEU A 406 -27.94 10.53 6.57
N LYS A 407 -28.71 10.81 7.63
CA LYS A 407 -28.95 12.17 8.13
C LYS A 407 -27.65 12.87 8.53
N GLU A 408 -26.77 12.18 9.24
CA GLU A 408 -25.49 12.73 9.68
C GLU A 408 -24.49 12.89 8.50
N LEU A 409 -24.53 12.01 7.49
CA LEU A 409 -23.78 12.17 6.24
C LEU A 409 -24.27 13.36 5.43
N GLN A 410 -25.60 13.50 5.27
CA GLN A 410 -26.21 14.64 4.58
C GLN A 410 -25.91 15.96 5.30
N TYR A 411 -25.97 15.97 6.63
CA TYR A 411 -25.60 17.13 7.45
C TYR A 411 -24.14 17.55 7.23
N ASN A 412 -23.21 16.58 7.32
CA ASN A 412 -21.79 16.87 7.12
C ASN A 412 -21.46 17.30 5.68
N PHE A 413 -22.10 16.70 4.68
CA PHE A 413 -21.92 17.07 3.28
C PHE A 413 -22.45 18.48 2.99
N LYS A 414 -23.61 18.84 3.56
CA LYS A 414 -24.15 20.20 3.46
C LYS A 414 -23.22 21.22 4.14
N ALA A 415 -22.70 20.89 5.33
CA ALA A 415 -21.74 21.74 6.04
C ALA A 415 -20.37 21.85 5.34
N GLU A 416 -19.98 20.88 4.51
CA GLU A 416 -18.79 20.98 3.65
C GLU A 416 -19.06 21.85 2.41
N ILE A 417 -20.23 21.73 1.77
CA ILE A 417 -20.62 22.59 0.64
C ILE A 417 -20.75 24.06 1.07
N GLU A 418 -21.35 24.32 2.24
CA GLU A 418 -21.49 25.67 2.80
C GLU A 418 -20.15 26.30 3.22
N LYS A 419 -19.07 25.52 3.32
CA LYS A 419 -17.71 26.03 3.54
C LYS A 419 -16.94 26.30 2.25
N LEU A 420 -17.44 25.79 1.13
CA LEU A 420 -16.81 25.91 -0.19
C LEU A 420 -17.43 27.02 -1.04
N ASN A 421 -18.64 27.46 -0.67
CA ASN A 421 -19.28 28.68 -1.15
C ASN A 421 -19.04 29.82 -0.14
#